data_AF-A0A2J7RB86-F1
#
_entry.id   AF-A0A2J7RB86-F1
#
_cell.length_a   1.000
_cell.length_b   1.000
_cell.length_c   1.000
_cell.angle_alpha   90.00
_cell.angle_beta   90.00
_cell.angle_gamma   90.00
#
_symmetry.space_group_name_H-M   'P 1'
#
loop_
_entity.id
_entity.type
_entity.pdbx_description
1 polymer ?
#
loop_
_entity_poly.entity_id
_entity_poly.type
_entity_poly.pdbx_seq_one_letter_code
_entity_poly.pdbx_strand_id
1 'polypeptide(L)'
;LFYQLLIYVIYSAGFAKSLFITKLKLLSEGLVTEAQETENIVGDFFSSDDDKVTDEVKAVLIKEKLDEYYQNIKKERSTYTTSLKTKFVESLMNDLLGAMENCVLDVKECLNCKDQLKKITSVQNKLMTTVYKSDEASEGAKPVGENKGKIVLTVILPDESRDHLRKIWKNEKEFMSALSPLLESCDMEHPTDSFFLDMIPVPPPKVRPVSAVIHYY
;
A
#
# COMPACT_ATOMS: atom_id res chain seq x y z
N LEU A 1 0.45 -4.18 9.93
CA LEU A 1 -0.65 -3.35 9.40
C LEU A 1 -0.24 -2.72 8.06
N PHE A 2 0.68 -1.74 8.01
CA PHE A 2 1.09 -1.06 6.76
C PHE A 2 1.56 -2.00 5.63
N TYR A 3 2.39 -3.00 5.95
CA TYR A 3 2.85 -4.01 5.00
C TYR A 3 1.73 -4.95 4.50
N GLN A 4 0.74 -5.19 5.35
CA GLN A 4 -0.41 -6.02 5.05
C GLN A 4 -1.34 -5.26 4.09
N LEU A 5 -1.69 -4.00 4.43
CA LEU A 5 -2.37 -3.07 3.53
C LEU A 5 -1.68 -2.98 2.15
N LEU A 6 -0.36 -2.78 2.11
CA LEU A 6 0.38 -2.65 0.85
C LEU A 6 0.23 -3.88 -0.05
N ILE A 7 0.38 -5.08 0.49
CA ILE A 7 0.25 -6.30 -0.30
C ILE A 7 -1.20 -6.51 -0.73
N TYR A 8 -2.17 -6.30 0.17
CA TYR A 8 -3.59 -6.55 -0.11
C TYR A 8 -4.22 -5.52 -1.07
N VAL A 9 -3.74 -4.28 -1.09
CA VAL A 9 -4.25 -3.22 -1.97
C VAL A 9 -3.74 -3.36 -3.40
N ILE A 10 -2.54 -3.91 -3.60
CA ILE A 10 -2.03 -4.20 -4.95
C ILE A 10 -2.92 -5.22 -5.66
N TYR A 11 -3.67 -6.03 -4.92
CA TYR A 11 -4.61 -7.02 -5.45
C TYR A 11 -6.03 -6.51 -5.70
N SER A 12 -6.35 -5.23 -5.44
CA SER A 12 -7.60 -4.68 -5.94
C SER A 12 -7.49 -4.48 -7.46
N ALA A 13 -7.93 -5.46 -8.24
CA ALA A 13 -8.04 -5.30 -9.69
C ALA A 13 -9.20 -4.34 -10.03
N GLY A 14 -8.96 -3.47 -11.02
CA GLY A 14 -10.00 -2.64 -11.62
C GLY A 14 -9.93 -1.15 -11.26
N PHE A 15 -11.03 -0.45 -11.54
CA PHE A 15 -11.16 1.00 -11.40
C PHE A 15 -11.03 1.51 -9.96
N ALA A 16 -11.31 0.67 -8.96
CA ALA A 16 -11.26 1.03 -7.54
C ALA A 16 -9.88 1.54 -7.11
N LYS A 17 -8.80 0.92 -7.61
CA LYS A 17 -7.43 1.35 -7.35
C LYS A 17 -7.16 2.74 -7.92
N SER A 18 -7.53 2.97 -9.18
CA SER A 18 -7.34 4.27 -9.85
C SER A 18 -8.14 5.39 -9.17
N LEU A 19 -9.38 5.10 -8.78
CA LEU A 19 -10.23 6.02 -8.00
C LEU A 19 -9.55 6.38 -6.68
N PHE A 20 -9.07 5.38 -5.95
CA PHE A 20 -8.42 5.58 -4.67
C PHE A 20 -7.15 6.43 -4.76
N ILE A 21 -6.26 6.12 -5.72
CA ILE A 21 -5.04 6.89 -5.97
C ILE A 21 -5.38 8.35 -6.27
N THR A 22 -6.36 8.59 -7.15
CA THR A 22 -6.77 9.93 -7.56
C THR A 22 -7.32 10.72 -6.37
N LYS A 23 -8.19 10.11 -5.56
CA LYS A 23 -8.71 10.72 -4.33
C LYS A 23 -7.62 11.06 -3.34
N LEU A 24 -6.67 10.16 -3.08
CA LEU A 24 -5.57 10.44 -2.16
C LEU A 24 -4.71 11.62 -2.64
N LYS A 25 -4.41 11.69 -3.94
CA LYS A 25 -3.67 12.83 -4.51
C LYS A 25 -4.42 14.15 -4.30
N LEU A 26 -5.71 14.20 -4.67
CA LEU A 26 -6.55 15.39 -4.51
C LEU A 26 -6.67 15.81 -3.04
N LEU A 27 -6.93 14.86 -2.13
CA LEU A 27 -7.00 15.13 -0.69
C LEU A 27 -5.67 15.61 -0.13
N SER A 28 -4.53 15.08 -0.59
CA SER A 28 -3.21 15.54 -0.15
C SER A 28 -2.92 17.00 -0.51
N GLU A 29 -3.57 17.51 -1.56
CA GLU A 29 -3.53 18.90 -2.01
C GLU A 29 -4.62 19.77 -1.33
N GLY A 30 -5.52 19.17 -0.54
CA GLY A 30 -6.63 19.85 0.15
C GLY A 30 -7.89 20.02 -0.71
N LEU A 31 -7.98 19.30 -1.83
CA LEU A 31 -9.04 19.41 -2.83
C LEU A 31 -10.20 18.44 -2.51
N VAL A 32 -10.96 18.77 -1.47
CA VAL A 32 -12.01 17.88 -0.93
C VAL A 32 -13.18 17.73 -1.91
N THR A 33 -13.65 18.82 -2.49
CA THR A 33 -14.79 18.80 -3.42
C THR A 33 -14.42 18.01 -4.68
N GLU A 34 -13.25 18.28 -5.23
CA GLU A 34 -12.75 17.59 -6.42
C GLU A 34 -12.57 16.09 -6.16
N ALA A 35 -12.12 15.72 -4.96
CA ALA A 35 -12.01 14.32 -4.56
C ALA A 35 -13.38 13.63 -4.48
N GLN A 36 -14.44 14.31 -4.03
CA GLN A 36 -15.80 13.76 -4.03
C GLN A 36 -16.36 13.60 -5.44
N GLU A 37 -16.10 14.57 -6.33
CA GLU A 37 -16.55 14.53 -7.73
C GLU A 37 -16.00 13.32 -8.51
N THR A 38 -14.84 12.78 -8.12
CA THR A 38 -14.31 11.55 -8.75
C THR A 38 -15.27 10.36 -8.64
N GLU A 39 -16.12 10.30 -7.62
CA GLU A 39 -17.15 9.25 -7.50
C GLU A 39 -18.23 9.39 -8.57
N ASN A 40 -18.64 10.62 -8.88
CA ASN A 40 -19.62 10.90 -9.92
C ASN A 40 -19.07 10.52 -11.29
N ILE A 41 -17.81 10.86 -11.58
CA ILE A 41 -17.13 10.46 -12.82
C ILE A 41 -17.20 8.95 -12.98
N VAL A 42 -16.85 8.18 -11.94
CA VAL A 42 -16.94 6.72 -11.98
C VAL A 42 -18.39 6.25 -12.14
N GLY A 43 -19.34 6.86 -11.44
CA GLY A 43 -20.77 6.54 -11.51
C GLY A 43 -21.38 6.74 -12.91
N ASP A 44 -20.93 7.75 -13.66
CA ASP A 44 -21.38 8.01 -15.02
C ASP A 44 -21.03 6.86 -15.98
N PHE A 45 -19.85 6.25 -15.82
CA PHE A 45 -19.43 5.07 -16.63
C PHE A 45 -20.25 3.81 -16.33
N PHE A 46 -20.78 3.68 -15.10
CA PHE A 46 -21.66 2.56 -14.74
C PHE A 46 -23.11 2.80 -15.15
N SER A 47 -23.50 4.06 -15.31
CA SER A 47 -24.86 4.45 -15.73
C SER A 47 -25.06 4.40 -17.24
N SER A 48 -23.97 4.41 -18.02
CA SER A 48 -24.02 4.15 -19.46
C SER A 48 -24.15 2.65 -19.73
N ASP A 49 -25.35 2.23 -20.18
CA ASP A 49 -25.74 0.85 -20.57
C ASP A 49 -24.96 0.29 -21.80
N ASP A 50 -23.64 0.39 -21.82
CA ASP A 50 -22.81 -0.27 -22.83
C ASP A 50 -22.34 -1.63 -22.31
N ASP A 51 -23.24 -2.61 -22.42
CA ASP A 51 -23.07 -4.03 -22.03
C ASP A 51 -22.02 -4.76 -22.89
N LYS A 52 -21.46 -4.10 -23.91
CA LYS A 52 -20.52 -4.71 -24.87
C LYS A 52 -19.05 -4.58 -24.49
N VAL A 53 -18.74 -3.80 -23.46
CA VAL A 53 -17.35 -3.52 -23.05
C VAL A 53 -17.01 -4.38 -21.83
N THR A 54 -15.93 -5.15 -21.91
CA THR A 54 -15.45 -5.97 -20.78
C THR A 54 -15.03 -5.08 -19.61
N ASP A 55 -15.17 -5.59 -18.38
CA ASP A 55 -14.84 -4.86 -17.15
C ASP A 55 -13.40 -4.33 -17.12
N GLU A 56 -12.47 -5.05 -17.77
CA GLU A 56 -11.08 -4.65 -17.93
C GLU A 56 -10.92 -3.39 -18.78
N VAL A 57 -11.66 -3.29 -19.89
CA VAL A 57 -11.62 -2.12 -20.78
C VAL A 57 -12.29 -0.92 -20.11
N LYS A 58 -13.40 -1.13 -19.38
CA LYS A 58 -14.02 -0.08 -18.55
C LYS A 58 -13.04 0.46 -17.51
N ALA A 59 -12.27 -0.41 -16.84
CA ALA A 59 -11.29 0.01 -15.85
C ALA A 59 -10.16 0.88 -16.43
N VAL A 60 -9.70 0.59 -17.66
CA VAL A 60 -8.70 1.41 -18.36
C VAL A 60 -9.27 2.79 -18.70
N LEU A 61 -10.48 2.84 -19.28
CA LEU A 61 -11.14 4.11 -19.65
C LEU A 61 -11.41 4.99 -18.43
N ILE A 62 -11.87 4.40 -17.32
CA ILE A 62 -12.08 5.12 -16.06
C ILE A 62 -10.75 5.68 -15.55
N LYS A 63 -9.67 4.90 -15.60
CA LYS A 63 -8.34 5.38 -15.20
C LYS A 63 -7.92 6.60 -16.03
N GLU A 64 -8.01 6.50 -17.36
CA GLU A 64 -7.64 7.60 -18.27
C GLU A 64 -8.46 8.86 -17.98
N LYS A 65 -9.76 8.72 -17.71
CA LYS A 65 -10.62 9.86 -17.39
C LYS A 65 -10.28 10.51 -16.05
N LEU A 66 -9.98 9.70 -15.03
CA LEU A 66 -9.54 10.19 -13.72
C LEU A 66 -8.19 10.91 -13.81
N ASP A 67 -7.26 10.37 -14.61
CA ASP A 67 -5.96 10.99 -14.85
C ASP A 67 -6.12 12.33 -15.60
N GLU A 68 -6.96 12.39 -16.63
CA GLU A 68 -7.29 13.63 -17.35
C GLU A 68 -7.89 14.68 -16.40
N TYR A 69 -8.85 14.27 -15.57
CA TYR A 69 -9.48 15.13 -14.58
C TYR A 69 -8.46 15.72 -13.59
N TYR A 70 -7.59 14.86 -13.03
CA TYR A 70 -6.54 15.30 -12.11
C TYR A 70 -5.58 16.31 -12.76
N GLN A 71 -5.17 16.07 -14.03
CA GLN A 71 -4.29 17.00 -14.74
C GLN A 71 -4.95 18.35 -15.04
N ASN A 72 -6.25 18.36 -15.38
CA ASN A 72 -6.99 19.59 -15.62
C ASN A 72 -7.06 20.45 -14.35
N ILE A 73 -7.42 19.86 -13.21
CA ILE A 73 -7.43 20.54 -11.91
C ILE A 73 -6.05 21.11 -11.56
N LYS A 74 -4.99 20.31 -11.77
CA LYS A 74 -3.61 20.75 -11.50
C LYS A 74 -3.20 21.94 -12.38
N LYS A 75 -3.60 21.95 -13.64
CA LYS A 75 -3.33 23.05 -14.58
C LYS A 75 -4.04 24.34 -14.18
N GLU A 76 -5.30 24.24 -13.77
CA GLU A 76 -6.11 25.38 -13.31
C GLU A 76 -5.59 25.99 -12.01
N ARG A 77 -5.02 25.17 -11.12
CA ARG A 77 -4.56 25.59 -9.79
C ARG A 77 -3.09 26.01 -9.69
N SER A 78 -2.30 25.95 -10.78
CA SER A 78 -0.86 26.28 -10.75
C SER A 78 -0.50 27.70 -10.29
N THR A 79 -1.51 28.55 -10.05
CA THR A 79 -1.32 29.96 -9.71
C THR A 79 -1.18 30.23 -8.21
N TYR A 80 -1.86 29.51 -7.31
CA TYR A 80 -1.81 29.79 -5.86
C TYR A 80 -2.42 28.64 -5.03
N THR A 81 -1.63 27.73 -4.46
CA THR A 81 -2.08 26.92 -3.31
C THR A 81 -0.91 26.44 -2.45
N THR A 82 -0.77 27.03 -1.27
CA THR A 82 -0.07 26.37 -0.15
C THR A 82 -0.99 25.25 0.34
N SER A 83 -0.52 23.99 0.32
CA SER A 83 -1.27 22.84 0.83
C SER A 83 -1.74 23.09 2.27
N LEU A 84 -3.06 23.16 2.47
CA LEU A 84 -3.67 23.31 3.79
C LEU A 84 -4.02 21.92 4.32
N LYS A 85 -3.05 21.26 4.95
CA LYS A 85 -3.32 20.04 5.74
C LYS A 85 -4.13 20.43 6.98
N THR A 86 -5.44 20.21 6.91
CA THR A 86 -6.34 20.37 8.06
C THR A 86 -6.62 19.01 8.69
N LYS A 87 -6.93 18.99 9.99
CA LYS A 87 -7.36 17.75 10.68
C LYS A 87 -8.56 17.08 9.99
N PHE A 88 -9.40 17.87 9.34
CA PHE A 88 -10.53 17.36 8.57
C PHE A 88 -10.08 16.55 7.35
N VAL A 89 -9.14 17.10 6.56
CA VAL A 89 -8.53 16.39 5.43
C VAL A 89 -7.84 15.11 5.88
N GLU A 90 -7.09 15.16 6.99
CA GLU A 90 -6.46 13.97 7.57
C GLU A 90 -7.49 12.91 7.98
N SER A 91 -8.62 13.32 8.59
CA SER A 91 -9.72 12.40 8.90
C SER A 91 -10.27 11.74 7.65
N LEU A 92 -10.57 12.52 6.61
CA LEU A 92 -11.07 11.98 5.33
C LEU A 92 -10.08 11.02 4.67
N MET A 93 -8.79 11.33 4.72
CA MET A 93 -7.76 10.41 4.23
C MET A 93 -7.79 9.10 5.02
N ASN A 94 -7.85 9.14 6.36
CA ASN A 94 -7.95 7.93 7.18
C ASN A 94 -9.23 7.13 6.92
N ASP A 95 -10.36 7.81 6.75
CA ASP A 95 -11.64 7.17 6.40
C ASP A 95 -11.53 6.47 5.04
N LEU A 96 -10.88 7.10 4.07
CA LEU A 96 -10.60 6.51 2.75
C LEU A 96 -9.68 5.29 2.86
N LEU A 97 -8.63 5.35 3.68
CA LEU A 97 -7.77 4.20 3.97
C LEU A 97 -8.57 3.04 4.58
N GLY A 98 -9.44 3.32 5.55
CA GLY A 98 -10.31 2.32 6.18
C GLY A 98 -11.34 1.73 5.22
N ALA A 99 -11.94 2.54 4.35
CA ALA A 99 -12.86 2.07 3.32
C ALA A 99 -12.15 1.11 2.34
N MET A 100 -10.91 1.45 1.95
CA MET A 100 -10.09 0.60 1.09
C MET A 100 -9.75 -0.75 1.75
N GLU A 101 -9.46 -0.79 3.05
CA GLU A 101 -9.26 -2.06 3.77
C GLU A 101 -10.46 -3.00 3.62
N ASN A 102 -11.68 -2.46 3.59
CA ASN A 102 -12.91 -3.24 3.41
C ASN A 102 -13.17 -3.66 1.96
N CYS A 103 -12.57 -2.99 0.98
CA CYS A 103 -12.65 -3.35 -0.44
C CYS A 103 -11.63 -4.42 -0.84
N VAL A 104 -10.77 -4.86 0.08
CA VAL A 104 -9.83 -5.95 -0.15
C VAL A 104 -10.60 -7.24 -0.40
N LEU A 105 -10.44 -7.79 -1.61
CA LEU A 105 -10.96 -9.11 -1.95
C LEU A 105 -10.20 -10.17 -1.15
N ASP A 106 -10.91 -11.12 -0.53
CA ASP A 106 -10.31 -12.33 0.07
C ASP A 106 -9.90 -13.31 -1.03
N VAL A 107 -8.98 -12.87 -1.89
CA VAL A 107 -8.42 -13.66 -2.98
C VAL A 107 -7.30 -14.54 -2.44
N LYS A 108 -7.37 -15.84 -2.77
CA LYS A 108 -6.35 -16.83 -2.42
C LYS A 108 -5.21 -16.89 -3.43
N GLU A 109 -5.41 -16.33 -4.62
CA GLU A 109 -4.48 -16.36 -5.75
C GLU A 109 -4.31 -14.95 -6.32
N CYS A 110 -3.13 -14.65 -6.83
CA CYS A 110 -2.82 -13.39 -7.49
C CYS A 110 -3.64 -13.25 -8.77
N LEU A 111 -4.33 -12.12 -8.95
CA LEU A 111 -5.12 -11.86 -10.16
C LEU A 111 -4.27 -11.73 -11.43
N ASN A 112 -2.97 -11.44 -11.29
CA ASN A 112 -2.06 -11.28 -12.42
C ASN A 112 -1.29 -12.58 -12.77
N CYS A 113 -0.63 -13.22 -11.79
CA CYS A 113 0.19 -14.41 -12.03
C CYS A 113 -0.46 -15.73 -11.60
N LYS A 114 -1.61 -15.69 -10.91
CA LYS A 114 -2.35 -16.86 -10.38
C LYS A 114 -1.60 -17.67 -9.31
N ASP A 115 -0.48 -17.16 -8.80
CA ASP A 115 0.22 -17.78 -7.68
C ASP A 115 -0.56 -17.62 -6.37
N GLN A 116 -0.43 -18.58 -5.46
CA GLN A 116 -1.09 -18.52 -4.16
C GLN A 116 -0.56 -17.37 -3.30
N LEU A 117 -1.49 -16.60 -2.73
CA LEU A 117 -1.17 -15.51 -1.83
C LEU A 117 -0.90 -16.04 -0.42
N LYS A 118 0.29 -15.74 0.07
CA LYS A 118 0.69 -16.07 1.44
C LYS A 118 0.04 -15.09 2.41
N LYS A 119 -0.73 -15.61 3.36
CA LYS A 119 -1.31 -14.80 4.42
C LYS A 119 -0.22 -14.35 5.39
N ILE A 120 -0.09 -13.04 5.54
CA ILE A 120 0.81 -12.41 6.50
C ILE A 120 0.02 -12.02 7.73
N THR A 121 0.54 -12.36 8.91
CA THR A 121 -0.02 -11.98 10.21
C THR A 121 1.06 -11.33 11.07
N SER A 122 0.64 -10.52 12.03
CA SER A 122 1.55 -9.92 13.01
C SER A 122 1.29 -10.54 14.37
N VAL A 123 2.30 -11.15 14.97
CA VAL A 123 2.25 -11.75 16.31
C VAL A 123 3.41 -11.21 17.12
N GLN A 124 3.13 -10.56 18.26
CA GLN A 124 4.15 -10.00 19.15
C GLN A 124 5.19 -9.11 18.42
N ASN A 125 4.70 -8.19 17.57
CA ASN A 125 5.53 -7.30 16.73
C ASN A 125 6.45 -8.02 15.73
N LYS A 126 6.19 -9.30 15.41
CA LYS A 126 6.87 -10.04 14.35
C LYS A 126 5.89 -10.30 13.22
N LEU A 127 6.34 -10.07 11.99
CA LEU A 127 5.61 -10.51 10.81
C LEU A 127 5.82 -12.02 10.63
N MET A 128 4.72 -12.73 10.42
CA MET A 128 4.69 -14.17 10.23
C MET A 128 3.92 -14.51 8.95
N THR A 129 4.33 -15.58 8.28
CA THR A 129 3.65 -16.13 7.11
C THR A 129 3.42 -17.62 7.27
N THR A 130 2.34 -18.12 6.67
CA THR A 130 2.12 -19.55 6.53
C THR A 130 2.97 -20.11 5.39
N VAL A 131 3.70 -21.19 5.65
CA VAL A 131 4.43 -21.99 4.66
C VAL A 131 3.88 -23.42 4.70
N TYR A 132 3.63 -23.99 3.51
CA TYR A 132 3.27 -25.40 3.38
C TYR A 132 4.55 -26.22 3.25
N LYS A 133 4.68 -27.31 4.02
CA LYS A 133 5.87 -28.18 4.01
C LYS A 133 6.24 -28.79 2.64
N SER A 134 5.36 -28.75 1.65
CA SER A 134 5.68 -29.13 0.27
C SER A 134 6.66 -28.15 -0.41
N ASP A 135 6.69 -26.90 0.04
CA ASP A 135 7.41 -25.82 -0.63
C ASP A 135 8.90 -25.78 -0.27
N GLU A 136 9.29 -26.46 0.82
CA GLU A 136 10.71 -26.61 1.24
C GLU A 136 11.42 -27.75 0.49
N ALA A 137 10.68 -28.58 -0.26
CA ALA A 137 11.24 -29.69 -1.02
C ALA A 137 11.46 -29.31 -2.50
N SER A 138 12.60 -28.66 -2.76
CA SER A 138 13.31 -28.61 -4.05
C SER A 138 12.58 -28.03 -5.27
N GLU A 139 13.23 -27.06 -5.92
CA GLU A 139 13.15 -26.83 -7.36
C GLU A 139 13.26 -28.18 -8.10
N GLY A 140 12.16 -28.65 -8.70
CA GLY A 140 12.20 -29.78 -9.63
C GLY A 140 11.39 -31.04 -9.29
N ALA A 141 10.20 -30.95 -8.67
CA ALA A 141 9.23 -32.05 -8.77
C ALA A 141 7.78 -31.54 -8.66
N LYS A 142 6.96 -31.81 -9.69
CA LYS A 142 5.50 -31.61 -9.62
C LYS A 142 4.91 -32.62 -8.63
N PRO A 143 4.15 -32.22 -7.59
CA PRO A 143 3.44 -33.17 -6.77
C PRO A 143 2.07 -33.46 -7.40
N VAL A 144 1.90 -34.71 -7.84
CA VAL A 144 0.60 -35.36 -7.99
C VAL A 144 0.27 -35.97 -6.63
N GLY A 145 -0.83 -35.54 -6.00
CA GLY A 145 -1.39 -36.22 -4.82
C GLY A 145 -1.77 -35.28 -3.68
N GLU A 146 -3.03 -35.39 -3.25
CA GLU A 146 -3.67 -34.68 -2.15
C GLU A 146 -2.99 -34.97 -0.78
N ASN A 147 -1.86 -34.31 -0.51
CA ASN A 147 -1.29 -34.28 0.84
C ASN A 147 -1.52 -32.90 1.45
N LYS A 148 -2.43 -32.83 2.42
CA LYS A 148 -2.63 -31.66 3.29
C LYS A 148 -1.36 -31.43 4.11
N GLY A 149 -0.40 -30.72 3.51
CA GLY A 149 0.87 -30.37 4.11
C GLY A 149 0.67 -29.62 5.42
N LYS A 150 1.46 -29.97 6.44
CA LYS A 150 1.45 -29.28 7.74
C LYS A 150 1.75 -27.80 7.52
N ILE A 151 0.79 -26.94 7.88
CA ILE A 151 0.96 -25.49 7.91
C ILE A 151 1.97 -25.15 9.02
N VAL A 152 3.08 -24.52 8.65
CA VAL A 152 4.07 -23.98 9.59
C VAL A 152 4.02 -22.47 9.50
N LEU A 153 3.95 -21.81 10.66
CA LEU A 153 4.09 -20.35 10.75
C LEU A 153 5.58 -20.01 10.84
N THR A 154 6.07 -19.25 9.88
CA THR A 154 7.48 -18.83 9.78
C THR A 154 7.56 -17.31 9.91
N VAL A 155 8.59 -16.83 10.61
CA VAL A 155 8.85 -15.39 10.78
C VAL A 155 9.42 -14.83 9.49
N ILE A 156 8.87 -13.71 9.00
CA ILE A 156 9.45 -12.93 7.91
C ILE A 156 10.58 -12.08 8.49
N LEU A 157 11.78 -12.21 7.94
CA LEU A 157 12.94 -11.44 8.39
C LEU A 157 12.86 -9.99 7.88
N PRO A 158 13.49 -9.03 8.60
CA PRO A 158 13.51 -7.64 8.16
C PRO A 158 14.05 -7.47 6.74
N ASP A 159 15.15 -8.16 6.40
CA ASP A 159 15.76 -8.10 5.06
C ASP A 159 14.81 -8.60 3.97
N GLU A 160 14.10 -9.71 4.22
CA GLU A 160 13.09 -10.24 3.28
C GLU A 160 11.97 -9.22 3.06
N SER A 161 11.43 -8.65 4.15
CA SER A 161 10.37 -7.64 4.04
C SER A 161 10.82 -6.37 3.33
N ARG A 162 12.08 -5.95 3.51
CA ARG A 162 12.67 -4.81 2.81
C ARG A 162 12.73 -5.06 1.31
N ASP A 163 13.24 -6.22 0.90
CA ASP A 163 13.34 -6.58 -0.52
C ASP A 163 11.97 -6.71 -1.19
N HIS A 164 10.97 -7.20 -0.46
CA HIS A 164 9.59 -7.19 -0.93
C HIS A 164 9.04 -5.77 -1.13
N LEU A 165 9.25 -4.85 -0.18
CA LEU A 165 8.82 -3.45 -0.33
C LEU A 165 9.49 -2.75 -1.51
N ARG A 166 10.78 -3.03 -1.74
CA ARG A 166 11.51 -2.52 -2.92
C ARG A 166 10.89 -3.00 -4.23
N LYS A 167 10.51 -4.28 -4.31
CA LYS A 167 9.80 -4.85 -5.47
C LYS A 167 8.44 -4.20 -5.67
N ILE A 168 7.70 -3.97 -4.58
CA ILE A 168 6.42 -3.26 -4.62
C ILE A 168 6.62 -1.84 -5.13
N TRP A 169 7.58 -1.08 -4.59
CA TRP A 169 7.87 0.29 -5.04
C TRP A 169 8.16 0.35 -6.54
N LYS A 170 8.93 -0.61 -7.08
CA LYS A 170 9.24 -0.68 -8.51
C LYS A 170 7.98 -0.88 -9.38
N ASN A 171 7.04 -1.70 -8.92
CA ASN A 171 5.85 -2.03 -9.69
C ASN A 171 4.68 -1.06 -9.44
N GLU A 172 4.63 -0.45 -8.27
CA GLU A 172 3.45 0.23 -7.71
C GLU A 172 3.81 1.60 -7.13
N LYS A 173 4.80 2.26 -7.74
CA LYS A 173 5.33 3.56 -7.31
C LYS A 173 4.22 4.60 -7.11
N GLU A 174 3.30 4.70 -8.06
CA GLU A 174 2.22 5.68 -8.04
C GLU A 174 1.32 5.51 -6.82
N PHE A 175 0.91 4.27 -6.54
CA PHE A 175 0.11 3.95 -5.37
C PHE A 175 0.86 4.25 -4.07
N MET A 176 2.12 3.81 -3.97
CA MET A 176 2.95 4.05 -2.78
C MET A 176 3.17 5.55 -2.52
N SER A 177 3.36 6.34 -3.58
CA SER A 177 3.56 7.79 -3.47
C SER A 177 2.28 8.49 -3.03
N ALA A 178 1.11 8.06 -3.52
CA ALA A 178 -0.18 8.57 -3.06
C ALA A 178 -0.45 8.22 -1.58
N LEU A 179 -0.07 7.01 -1.15
CA LEU A 179 -0.23 6.55 0.24
C LEU A 179 0.71 7.30 1.20
N SER A 180 1.95 7.53 0.79
CA SER A 180 2.95 8.23 1.59
C SER A 180 3.75 9.20 0.72
N PRO A 181 3.33 10.47 0.66
CA PRO A 181 4.05 11.51 -0.10
C PRO A 181 5.51 11.70 0.33
N LEU A 182 5.86 11.25 1.53
CA LEU A 182 7.25 11.25 2.02
C LEU A 182 8.17 10.42 1.11
N LEU A 183 7.68 9.32 0.54
CA LEU A 183 8.47 8.46 -0.34
C LEU A 183 8.87 9.15 -1.64
N GLU A 184 8.07 10.11 -2.11
CA GLU A 184 8.40 10.89 -3.31
C GLU A 184 9.46 11.96 -3.03
N SER A 185 9.56 12.41 -1.78
CA SER A 185 10.56 13.39 -1.34
C SER A 185 11.93 12.79 -0.96
N CYS A 186 12.02 11.46 -0.85
CA CYS A 186 13.25 10.79 -0.48
C CYS A 186 14.19 10.68 -1.69
N ASP A 187 15.37 11.32 -1.60
CA ASP A 187 16.44 11.20 -2.58
C ASP A 187 17.30 9.95 -2.31
N MET A 188 16.72 8.77 -2.55
CA MET A 188 17.40 7.49 -2.41
C MET A 188 16.89 6.49 -3.45
N GLU A 189 17.71 5.48 -3.79
CA GLU A 189 17.36 4.47 -4.80
C GLU A 189 16.08 3.71 -4.44
N HIS A 190 15.88 3.43 -3.15
CA HIS A 190 14.75 2.72 -2.62
C HIS A 190 14.10 3.50 -1.47
N PRO A 191 13.18 4.44 -1.75
CA PRO A 191 12.51 5.25 -0.74
C PRO A 191 11.87 4.44 0.40
N THR A 192 11.41 3.22 0.11
CA THR A 192 10.84 2.31 1.12
C THR A 192 11.81 1.87 2.20
N ASP A 193 13.12 2.00 1.97
CA ASP A 193 14.13 1.66 2.96
C ASP A 193 14.09 2.61 4.16
N SER A 194 13.47 3.78 4.04
CA SER A 194 13.24 4.70 5.16
C SER A 194 12.36 4.10 6.28
N PHE A 195 11.68 2.99 6.01
CA PHE A 195 10.92 2.24 7.03
C PHE A 195 11.81 1.33 7.90
N PHE A 196 13.08 1.15 7.54
CA PHE A 196 14.02 0.28 8.23
C PHE A 196 15.15 1.11 8.86
N LEU A 197 15.62 0.67 10.02
CA LEU A 197 16.73 1.30 10.73
C LEU A 197 17.96 0.42 10.59
N ASP A 198 18.87 0.79 9.70
CA ASP A 198 20.16 0.10 9.56
C ASP A 198 21.17 0.55 10.63
N MET A 199 21.04 1.77 11.14
CA MET A 199 21.89 2.33 12.19
C MET A 199 21.06 3.06 13.25
N ILE A 200 21.44 2.87 14.52
CA ILE A 200 20.83 3.57 15.64
C ILE A 200 21.84 4.58 16.20
N PRO A 201 21.58 5.90 16.07
CA PRO A 201 22.48 6.89 16.63
C PRO A 201 22.48 6.80 18.17
N VAL A 202 23.68 6.75 18.74
CA VAL A 202 23.85 6.70 20.20
C VAL A 202 23.95 8.13 20.73
N PRO A 203 23.03 8.59 21.58
CA PRO A 203 23.13 9.92 22.17
C PRO A 203 24.39 10.04 23.06
N PRO A 204 25.09 11.19 23.06
CA PRO A 204 26.32 11.38 23.85
C PRO A 204 26.11 11.16 25.35
N PRO A 205 27.17 10.82 26.12
CA PRO A 205 27.06 10.55 27.57
C PRO A 205 26.41 11.68 28.38
N LYS A 206 26.56 12.94 27.97
CA LYS A 206 25.94 14.11 28.64
C LYS A 206 24.41 14.04 28.70
N VAL A 207 23.79 13.41 27.70
CA VAL A 207 22.33 13.22 27.62
C VAL A 207 21.91 11.78 27.95
N ARG A 208 22.88 10.96 28.43
CA ARG A 208 22.68 9.61 28.96
C ARG A 208 23.38 9.49 30.33
N PRO A 209 22.97 10.27 31.35
CA PRO A 209 23.60 10.23 32.66
C PRO A 209 23.43 8.85 33.31
N VAL A 210 24.45 8.41 34.06
CA VAL A 210 24.42 7.15 34.80
C VAL A 210 23.60 7.33 36.07
N SER A 211 22.59 6.47 36.28
CA SER A 211 21.88 6.38 37.55
C SER A 211 22.80 5.79 38.62
N ALA A 212 23.48 6.64 39.40
CA ALA A 212 24.22 6.18 40.56
C ALA A 212 23.23 5.88 41.70
N VAL A 213 22.98 4.60 41.97
CA VAL A 213 22.38 4.19 43.25
C VAL A 213 23.48 4.35 44.31
N ILE A 214 23.39 5.42 45.09
CA ILE A 214 24.30 5.66 46.22
C ILE A 214 23.86 4.74 47.36
N HIS A 215 24.54 3.60 47.52
CA HIS A 215 24.43 2.79 48.73
C HIS A 215 25.18 3.51 49.87
N TYR A 216 24.44 4.09 50.82
CA TYR A 216 25.00 4.51 52.10
C TYR A 216 25.22 3.26 52.95
N TYR A 217 26.49 2.97 53.26
CA TYR A 217 26.90 2.03 54.31
C TYR A 217 27.08 2.78 55.63
#